data_AF-A0A2Z3HIX9-F1
#
_entry.id   AF-A0A2Z3HIX9-F1
#
_cell.length_a   1.000
_cell.length_b   1.000
_cell.length_c   1.000
_cell.angle_alpha   90.00
_cell.angle_beta   90.00
_cell.angle_gamma   90.00
#
_symmetry.space_group_name_H-M   'P 1'
#
loop_
_entity.id
_entity.type
_entity.pdbx_description
1 polymer ?
#
loop_
_entity_poly.entity_id
_entity_poly.type
_entity_poly.pdbx_seq_one_letter_code
_entity_poly.pdbx_strand_id
1 'polypeptide(L)'
;MDQNAELIPEHERDALAVARSVVPQDEVPYAWIADVAKSKYDAFMKAFDDLDAKAGAIIGYMGGGTGLATLGTLFTVLNSSVSSLVVIFTFPAIACSGAALCLAARARCTKKVFPPPTAGSLIEVANQFHGDKHAAEKLKAIMATQWELCSARMRTVVTEKAHDVDTATKGFVIAVFLLVLPLLGALFYPKDDAIKTQDSNIYIKEMPASKAP
;
A
#
# COMPACT_ATOMS: atom_id res chain seq x y z
N MET A 1 -14.40 -4.34 -31.21
CA MET A 1 -13.89 -2.96 -31.12
C MET A 1 -13.32 -2.80 -29.72
N ASP A 2 -12.02 -3.04 -29.57
CA ASP A 2 -11.30 -2.88 -28.30
C ASP A 2 -11.24 -1.39 -27.92
N GLN A 3 -12.15 -0.96 -27.05
CA GLN A 3 -12.06 0.36 -26.41
C GLN A 3 -11.01 0.41 -25.29
N ASN A 4 -10.36 -0.72 -25.00
CA ASN A 4 -9.15 -0.78 -24.17
C ASN A 4 -7.91 -0.72 -25.06
N ALA A 5 -7.84 0.26 -25.96
CA ALA A 5 -6.56 0.78 -26.40
C ALA A 5 -5.94 1.45 -25.17
N GLU A 6 -5.41 0.61 -24.29
CA GLU A 6 -4.76 0.92 -23.03
C GLU A 6 -3.79 2.05 -23.32
N LEU A 7 -4.07 3.22 -22.74
CA LEU A 7 -3.33 4.45 -23.02
C LEU A 7 -1.90 4.21 -22.55
N ILE A 8 -1.03 3.79 -23.47
CA ILE A 8 0.37 3.50 -23.15
C ILE A 8 0.92 4.76 -22.48
N PRO A 9 1.41 4.67 -21.22
CA PRO A 9 1.93 5.81 -20.51
C PRO A 9 3.01 6.53 -21.33
N GLU A 10 3.06 7.85 -21.25
CA GLU A 10 3.95 8.67 -22.08
C GLU A 10 5.40 8.18 -22.04
N HIS A 11 5.91 7.86 -20.84
CA HIS A 11 7.26 7.35 -20.65
C HIS A 11 7.51 5.96 -21.28
N GLU A 12 6.48 5.13 -21.41
CA GLU A 12 6.61 3.84 -22.11
C GLU A 12 6.62 4.05 -23.64
N ARG A 13 5.84 5.01 -24.16
CA ARG A 13 5.90 5.37 -25.58
C ARG A 13 7.26 5.93 -25.96
N ASP A 14 7.82 6.80 -25.12
CA ASP A 14 9.14 7.39 -25.35
C ASP A 14 10.23 6.31 -25.32
N ALA A 15 10.19 5.40 -24.35
CA ALA A 15 11.12 4.27 -24.28
C ALA A 15 10.99 3.35 -25.52
N LEU A 16 9.77 3.09 -26.00
CA LEU A 16 9.54 2.33 -27.23
C LEU A 16 10.05 3.06 -28.47
N ALA A 17 9.84 4.37 -28.57
CA ALA A 17 10.32 5.18 -29.68
C ALA A 17 11.86 5.19 -29.72
N VAL A 18 12.50 5.39 -28.56
CA VAL A 18 13.95 5.30 -28.42
C VAL A 18 14.43 3.91 -28.82
N ALA A 19 13.87 2.84 -28.24
CA ALA A 19 14.27 1.46 -28.53
C ALA A 19 14.17 1.09 -30.02
N ARG A 20 13.16 1.61 -30.74
CA ARG A 20 13.01 1.41 -32.19
C ARG A 20 13.97 2.24 -33.04
N SER A 21 14.44 3.38 -32.52
CA SER A 21 15.31 4.32 -33.22
C SER A 21 16.81 4.05 -33.02
N VAL A 22 17.19 3.24 -32.02
CA VAL A 22 18.59 2.94 -31.76
C VAL A 22 19.17 2.07 -32.86
N VAL A 23 20.09 2.63 -33.63
CA VAL A 23 20.99 1.90 -34.52
C VAL A 23 22.38 1.90 -33.87
N PRO A 24 22.89 0.74 -33.43
CA PRO A 24 24.22 0.66 -32.84
C PRO A 24 25.28 1.14 -33.83
N GLN A 25 26.18 2.01 -33.38
CA GLN A 25 27.32 2.49 -34.18
C GLN A 25 28.54 1.60 -33.92
N ASP A 26 29.37 1.44 -34.96
CA ASP A 26 30.63 0.73 -34.81
C ASP A 26 31.58 1.52 -33.91
N GLU A 27 32.46 0.80 -33.20
CA GLU A 27 33.52 1.35 -32.32
C GLU A 27 33.03 2.12 -31.07
N VAL A 28 31.72 2.25 -30.83
CA VAL A 28 31.18 2.86 -29.62
C VAL A 28 31.11 1.82 -28.49
N PRO A 29 31.69 2.08 -27.30
CA PRO A 29 31.60 1.18 -26.16
C PRO A 29 30.25 1.33 -25.46
N TYR A 30 29.33 0.39 -25.68
CA TYR A 30 27.97 0.43 -25.12
C TYR A 30 27.85 -0.24 -23.74
N ALA A 31 28.93 -0.85 -23.25
CA ALA A 31 28.95 -1.56 -21.96
C ALA A 31 28.42 -0.72 -20.79
N TRP A 32 28.92 0.51 -20.64
CA TRP A 32 28.50 1.38 -19.53
C TRP A 32 27.01 1.78 -19.61
N ILE A 33 26.46 1.90 -20.82
CA ILE A 33 25.03 2.23 -21.03
C ILE A 33 24.16 1.05 -20.60
N ALA A 34 24.54 -0.17 -20.98
CA ALA A 34 23.85 -1.39 -20.56
C ALA A 34 23.86 -1.55 -19.03
N ASP A 35 24.99 -1.27 -18.39
CA ASP A 35 25.12 -1.33 -16.92
C ASP A 35 24.25 -0.27 -16.22
N VAL A 36 24.22 0.96 -16.74
CA VAL A 36 23.36 2.03 -16.20
C VAL A 36 21.87 1.67 -16.37
N ALA A 37 21.48 1.18 -17.53
CA ALA A 37 20.09 0.78 -17.80
C ALA A 37 19.65 -0.38 -16.88
N LYS A 38 20.52 -1.38 -16.70
CA LYS A 38 20.29 -2.47 -15.76
C LYS A 38 20.19 -1.97 -14.32
N SER A 39 21.09 -1.09 -13.89
CA SER A 39 21.06 -0.52 -12.53
C SER A 39 19.76 0.25 -12.23
N LYS A 40 19.23 0.98 -13.21
CA LYS A 40 17.91 1.61 -13.09
C LYS A 40 16.79 0.59 -12.90
N TYR A 41 16.79 -0.49 -13.68
CA TYR A 41 15.80 -1.56 -13.53
C TYR A 41 15.87 -2.17 -12.14
N ASP A 42 17.07 -2.51 -11.67
CA ASP A 42 17.29 -3.11 -10.34
C ASP A 42 16.82 -2.16 -9.22
N ALA A 43 17.02 -0.85 -9.37
CA ALA A 43 16.49 0.15 -8.43
C ALA A 43 14.96 0.17 -8.38
N PHE A 44 14.29 0.05 -9.54
CA PHE A 44 12.81 -0.05 -9.58
C PHE A 44 12.30 -1.37 -9.02
N MET A 45 13.00 -2.48 -9.28
CA MET A 45 12.66 -3.78 -8.72
C MET A 45 12.77 -3.76 -7.19
N LYS A 46 13.86 -3.19 -6.66
CA LYS A 46 14.02 -2.99 -5.22
C LYS A 46 12.90 -2.11 -4.63
N ALA A 47 12.55 -1.01 -5.29
CA ALA A 47 11.45 -0.16 -4.86
C ALA A 47 10.10 -0.90 -4.85
N PHE A 48 9.87 -1.79 -5.83
CA PHE A 48 8.67 -2.62 -5.88
C PHE A 48 8.58 -3.59 -4.67
N ASP A 49 9.69 -4.22 -4.31
CA ASP A 49 9.80 -5.13 -3.17
C ASP A 49 9.66 -4.38 -1.84
N ASP A 50 10.30 -3.23 -1.71
CA ASP A 50 10.19 -2.37 -0.53
C ASP A 50 8.74 -1.89 -0.31
N LEU A 51 8.03 -1.56 -1.40
CA LEU A 51 6.60 -1.22 -1.34
C LEU A 51 5.73 -2.42 -0.97
N ASP A 52 6.09 -3.64 -1.41
CA ASP A 52 5.38 -4.86 -1.00
C ASP A 52 5.52 -5.11 0.50
N ALA A 53 6.76 -4.99 0.99
CA ALA A 53 7.08 -5.16 2.40
C ALA A 53 6.32 -4.13 3.26
N LYS A 54 6.23 -2.87 2.81
CA LYS A 54 5.43 -1.83 3.49
C LYS A 54 3.94 -2.16 3.51
N ALA A 55 3.37 -2.60 2.38
CA ALA A 55 1.97 -3.03 2.33
C ALA A 55 1.72 -4.22 3.27
N GLY A 56 2.66 -5.18 3.31
CA GLY A 56 2.65 -6.31 4.25
C GLY A 56 2.68 -5.85 5.71
N ALA A 57 3.50 -4.85 6.04
CA ALA A 57 3.58 -4.28 7.38
C ALA A 57 2.25 -3.61 7.79
N ILE A 58 1.60 -2.84 6.90
CA ILE A 58 0.29 -2.24 7.16
C ILE A 58 -0.75 -3.32 7.47
N ILE A 59 -0.81 -4.38 6.66
CA ILE A 59 -1.71 -5.52 6.90
C ILE A 59 -1.37 -6.19 8.25
N GLY A 60 -0.09 -6.37 8.56
CA GLY A 60 0.37 -6.95 9.82
C GLY A 60 -0.04 -6.13 11.05
N TYR A 61 0.12 -4.80 11.01
CA TYR A 61 -0.30 -3.90 12.09
C TYR A 61 -1.81 -3.93 12.31
N MET A 62 -2.58 -4.03 11.22
CA MET A 62 -4.02 -4.16 11.30
C MET A 62 -4.47 -5.54 11.80
N GLY A 63 -3.87 -6.62 11.33
CA GLY A 63 -4.22 -7.99 11.75
C GLY A 63 -3.80 -8.34 13.17
N GLY A 64 -2.76 -7.68 13.70
CA GLY A 64 -2.26 -7.88 15.06
C GLY A 64 -3.04 -7.07 16.09
N GLY A 65 -2.51 -5.91 16.49
CA GLY A 65 -3.03 -5.15 17.64
C GLY A 65 -4.21 -4.24 17.30
N THR A 66 -4.15 -3.56 16.15
CA THR A 66 -5.12 -2.50 15.84
C THR A 66 -6.50 -3.08 15.55
N GLY A 67 -6.61 -4.15 14.77
CA GLY A 67 -7.89 -4.80 14.44
C GLY A 67 -8.56 -5.45 15.65
N LEU A 68 -7.78 -6.04 16.55
CA LEU A 68 -8.30 -6.55 17.82
C LEU A 68 -8.83 -5.42 18.71
N ALA A 69 -8.12 -4.28 18.77
CA ALA A 69 -8.59 -3.10 19.50
C ALA A 69 -9.90 -2.56 18.90
N THR A 70 -10.02 -2.44 17.58
CA THR A 70 -11.27 -1.96 16.96
C THR A 70 -12.43 -2.91 17.19
N LEU A 71 -12.21 -4.22 17.10
CA LEU A 71 -13.25 -5.23 17.38
C LEU A 71 -13.68 -5.23 18.84
N GLY A 72 -12.72 -5.13 19.77
CA GLY A 72 -13.02 -5.00 21.20
C GLY A 72 -13.83 -3.74 21.50
N THR A 73 -13.45 -2.61 20.92
CA THR A 73 -14.17 -1.33 21.06
C THR A 73 -15.58 -1.43 20.49
N LEU A 74 -15.74 -2.06 19.32
CA LEU A 74 -17.04 -2.27 18.69
C LEU A 74 -17.94 -3.19 19.54
N PHE A 75 -17.38 -4.27 20.09
CA PHE A 75 -18.10 -5.17 20.99
C PHE A 75 -18.56 -4.45 22.27
N THR A 76 -17.72 -3.59 22.84
CA THR A 76 -18.10 -2.75 23.99
C THR A 76 -19.19 -1.76 23.62
N VAL A 77 -19.07 -1.09 22.47
CA VAL A 77 -20.09 -0.14 21.97
C VAL A 77 -21.45 -0.82 21.75
N LEU A 78 -21.47 -2.03 21.21
CA LEU A 78 -22.72 -2.76 20.95
C LEU A 78 -23.39 -3.31 22.22
N ASN A 79 -22.61 -3.64 23.26
CA ASN A 79 -23.11 -4.29 24.47
C ASN A 79 -23.27 -3.36 25.68
N SER A 80 -22.86 -2.10 25.60
CA SER A 80 -22.95 -1.17 26.73
C SER A 80 -23.54 0.18 26.31
N SER A 81 -24.09 0.93 27.29
CA SER A 81 -24.60 2.29 27.10
C SER A 81 -23.44 3.27 26.91
N VAL A 82 -22.72 3.14 25.80
CA VAL A 82 -21.57 3.99 25.47
C VAL A 82 -22.05 5.36 25.01
N SER A 83 -21.30 6.39 25.37
CA SER A 83 -21.53 7.76 24.90
C SER A 83 -21.60 7.81 23.37
N SER A 84 -22.60 8.51 22.83
CA SER A 84 -22.78 8.69 21.39
C SER A 84 -21.54 9.25 20.69
N LEU A 85 -20.68 9.99 21.41
CA LEU A 85 -19.40 10.47 20.90
C LEU A 85 -18.46 9.33 20.47
N VAL A 86 -18.36 8.26 21.26
CA VAL A 86 -17.50 7.12 20.93
C VAL A 86 -17.98 6.45 19.64
N VAL A 87 -19.30 6.33 19.44
CA VAL A 87 -19.89 5.77 18.22
C VAL A 87 -19.53 6.60 17.00
N ILE A 88 -19.66 7.94 17.11
CA ILE A 88 -19.37 8.89 16.02
C ILE A 88 -17.90 8.81 15.57
N PHE A 89 -16.95 8.60 16.49
CA PHE A 89 -15.53 8.46 16.14
C PHE A 89 -15.14 7.05 15.70
N THR A 90 -15.78 6.01 16.25
CA THR A 90 -15.42 4.61 15.98
C THR A 90 -15.84 4.16 14.58
N PHE A 91 -17.05 4.53 14.12
CA PHE A 91 -17.53 4.16 12.79
C PHE A 91 -16.62 4.62 11.62
N PRO A 92 -16.27 5.92 11.51
CA PRO A 92 -15.37 6.38 10.45
C PRO A 92 -13.96 5.79 10.61
N ALA A 93 -13.50 5.55 11.84
CA ALA A 93 -12.22 4.87 12.04
C ALA A 93 -12.21 3.44 11.47
N ILE A 94 -13.28 2.67 11.69
CA ILE A 94 -13.44 1.33 11.11
C ILE A 94 -13.50 1.40 9.58
N ALA A 95 -14.27 2.34 9.03
CA ALA A 95 -14.38 2.51 7.58
C ALA A 95 -13.04 2.88 6.93
N CYS A 96 -12.31 3.84 7.50
CA CYS A 96 -10.97 4.24 7.04
C CYS A 96 -9.97 3.08 7.15
N SER A 97 -10.01 2.34 8.25
CA SER A 97 -9.17 1.16 8.47
C SER A 97 -9.46 0.08 7.42
N GLY A 98 -10.72 -0.26 7.20
CA GLY A 98 -11.13 -1.23 6.17
C GLY A 98 -10.69 -0.82 4.77
N ALA A 99 -10.88 0.46 4.39
CA ALA A 99 -10.42 0.98 3.11
C ALA A 99 -8.90 0.90 2.96
N ALA A 100 -8.14 1.25 4.02
CA ALA A 100 -6.69 1.12 4.04
C ALA A 100 -6.24 -0.35 3.86
N LEU A 101 -6.93 -1.30 4.47
CA LEU A 101 -6.65 -2.73 4.31
C LEU A 101 -6.90 -3.21 2.89
N CYS A 102 -8.02 -2.81 2.27
CA CYS A 102 -8.32 -3.16 0.89
C CYS A 102 -7.26 -2.61 -0.08
N LEU A 103 -6.80 -1.37 0.13
CA LEU A 103 -5.73 -0.78 -0.67
C LEU A 103 -4.39 -1.46 -0.46
N ALA A 104 -4.03 -1.78 0.79
CA ALA A 104 -2.81 -2.52 1.10
C ALA A 104 -2.84 -3.95 0.50
N ALA A 105 -3.98 -4.63 0.57
CA ALA A 105 -4.18 -5.94 -0.05
C ALA A 105 -4.06 -5.85 -1.58
N ARG A 106 -4.67 -4.83 -2.19
CA ARG A 106 -4.55 -4.57 -3.62
C ARG A 106 -3.12 -4.26 -4.04
N ALA A 107 -2.36 -3.53 -3.22
CA ALA A 107 -0.94 -3.27 -3.46
C ALA A 107 -0.10 -4.56 -3.47
N ARG A 108 -0.50 -5.58 -2.69
CA ARG A 108 0.14 -6.91 -2.66
C ARG A 108 -0.33 -7.86 -3.75
N CYS A 109 -1.44 -7.59 -4.41
CA CYS A 109 -1.85 -8.39 -5.56
C CYS A 109 -0.75 -8.34 -6.62
N THR A 110 -0.31 -9.51 -7.06
CA THR A 110 0.74 -9.66 -8.07
C THR A 110 0.30 -8.98 -9.37
N LYS A 111 0.81 -7.78 -9.62
CA LYS A 111 0.76 -7.16 -10.94
C LYS A 111 1.76 -7.87 -11.85
N LYS A 112 1.49 -7.92 -13.15
CA LYS A 112 2.40 -8.50 -14.13
C LYS A 112 3.72 -7.73 -14.08
N VAL A 113 4.72 -8.33 -13.44
CA VAL A 113 6.10 -7.85 -13.45
C VAL A 113 6.64 -8.16 -14.84
N PHE A 114 7.19 -7.16 -15.53
CA PHE A 114 7.79 -7.37 -16.84
C PHE A 114 9.16 -8.02 -16.62
N PRO A 115 9.34 -9.30 -17.01
CA PRO A 115 10.57 -10.01 -16.71
C PRO A 115 11.73 -9.38 -17.49
N PRO A 116 12.96 -9.51 -16.96
CA PRO A 116 14.15 -9.15 -17.70
C PRO A 116 14.23 -9.96 -19.02
N PRO A 117 14.99 -9.49 -20.01
CA PRO A 117 15.17 -10.23 -21.25
C PRO A 117 15.64 -11.66 -20.97
N THR A 118 14.93 -12.64 -21.54
CA THR A 118 15.20 -14.05 -21.30
C THR A 118 16.46 -14.47 -22.05
N ALA A 119 17.20 -15.46 -21.51
CA ALA A 119 18.39 -16.00 -22.17
C ALA A 119 18.10 -16.44 -23.62
N GLY A 120 16.92 -17.00 -23.89
CA GLY A 120 16.49 -17.35 -25.25
C GLY A 120 16.43 -16.16 -26.20
N SER A 121 15.80 -15.05 -25.78
CA SER A 121 15.75 -13.83 -26.58
C SER A 121 17.14 -13.23 -26.82
N LEU A 122 18.03 -13.31 -25.84
CA LEU A 122 19.40 -12.82 -25.97
C LEU A 122 20.24 -13.69 -26.92
N ILE A 123 20.06 -15.01 -26.88
CA ILE A 123 20.71 -15.95 -27.80
C ILE A 123 20.22 -15.71 -29.24
N GLU A 124 18.92 -15.49 -29.43
CA GLU A 124 18.35 -15.20 -30.75
C GLU A 124 18.94 -13.92 -31.33
N VAL A 125 19.00 -12.84 -30.54
CA VAL A 125 19.65 -11.58 -30.96
C VAL A 125 21.14 -11.80 -31.21
N ALA A 126 21.86 -12.53 -30.36
CA ALA A 126 23.28 -12.82 -30.55
C ALA A 126 23.55 -13.57 -31.87
N ASN A 127 22.66 -14.50 -32.25
CA ASN A 127 22.76 -15.24 -33.50
C ASN A 127 22.56 -14.34 -34.74
N GLN A 128 21.81 -13.24 -34.64
CA GLN A 128 21.64 -12.28 -35.75
C GLN A 128 22.92 -11.51 -36.09
N PHE A 129 23.84 -11.37 -35.13
CA PHE A 129 25.13 -10.69 -35.33
C PHE A 129 26.29 -11.68 -35.52
N HIS A 130 25.99 -12.94 -35.82
CA HIS A 130 27.03 -13.96 -36.01
C HIS A 130 27.94 -13.59 -37.20
N GLY A 131 29.24 -13.41 -36.93
CA GLY A 131 30.24 -13.04 -37.94
C GLY A 131 30.64 -11.56 -37.99
N ASP A 132 29.99 -10.68 -37.20
CA ASP A 132 30.40 -9.28 -37.07
C ASP A 132 31.53 -9.13 -36.03
N LYS A 133 32.61 -8.42 -36.38
CA LYS A 133 33.73 -8.12 -35.46
C LYS A 133 33.29 -7.28 -34.26
N HIS A 134 32.22 -6.50 -34.41
CA HIS A 134 31.65 -5.63 -33.37
C HIS A 134 30.34 -6.18 -32.77
N ALA A 135 30.01 -7.45 -33.02
CA ALA A 135 28.78 -8.09 -32.54
C ALA A 135 28.53 -7.89 -31.04
N ALA A 136 29.59 -7.99 -30.22
CA ALA A 136 29.49 -7.86 -28.77
C ALA A 136 29.03 -6.47 -28.31
N GLU A 137 29.50 -5.40 -28.95
CA GLU A 137 29.11 -4.03 -28.59
C GLU A 137 27.71 -3.69 -29.13
N LYS A 138 27.36 -4.17 -30.33
CA LYS A 138 26.00 -4.04 -30.88
C LYS A 138 24.96 -4.76 -30.02
N LEU A 139 25.29 -5.95 -29.52
CA LEU A 139 24.42 -6.69 -28.60
C LEU A 139 24.20 -5.91 -27.31
N LYS A 140 25.23 -5.30 -26.73
CA LYS A 140 25.11 -4.46 -25.52
C LYS A 140 24.22 -3.25 -25.73
N ALA A 141 24.28 -2.60 -26.89
CA ALA A 141 23.39 -1.50 -27.23
C ALA A 141 21.92 -1.94 -27.25
N ILE A 142 21.63 -3.10 -27.87
CA ILE A 142 20.28 -3.67 -27.91
C ILE A 142 19.82 -4.06 -26.50
N MET A 143 20.67 -4.69 -25.70
CA MET A 143 20.35 -5.00 -24.31
C MET A 143 20.03 -3.75 -23.50
N ALA A 144 20.76 -2.65 -23.69
CA ALA A 144 20.48 -1.38 -23.02
C ALA A 144 19.07 -0.87 -23.33
N THR A 145 18.63 -0.96 -24.59
CA THR A 145 17.25 -0.56 -24.97
C THR A 145 16.19 -1.46 -24.35
N GLN A 146 16.44 -2.78 -24.26
CA GLN A 146 15.53 -3.71 -23.58
C GLN A 146 15.43 -3.41 -22.08
N TRP A 147 16.56 -3.13 -21.42
CA TRP A 147 16.57 -2.73 -20.01
C TRP A 147 15.83 -1.41 -19.76
N GLU A 148 15.97 -0.42 -20.65
CA GLU A 148 15.24 0.84 -20.55
C GLU A 148 13.73 0.63 -20.73
N LEU A 149 13.31 -0.21 -21.67
CA LEU A 149 11.89 -0.56 -21.84
C LEU A 149 11.32 -1.28 -20.61
N CYS A 150 12.04 -2.26 -20.07
CA CYS A 150 11.68 -2.93 -18.83
C CYS A 150 11.59 -1.93 -17.66
N SER A 151 12.54 -0.99 -17.55
CA SER A 151 12.56 0.05 -16.51
C SER A 151 11.37 1.00 -16.62
N ALA A 152 11.04 1.46 -17.84
CA ALA A 152 9.90 2.34 -18.10
C ALA A 152 8.58 1.69 -17.67
N ARG A 153 8.41 0.41 -18.00
CA ARG A 153 7.22 -0.35 -17.58
C ARG A 153 7.19 -0.60 -16.08
N MET A 154 8.33 -0.97 -15.48
CA MET A 154 8.43 -1.16 -14.03
C MET A 154 8.08 0.12 -13.28
N ARG A 155 8.49 1.28 -13.80
CA ARG A 155 8.16 2.58 -13.23
C ARG A 155 6.65 2.78 -13.09
N THR A 156 5.85 2.45 -14.12
CA THR A 156 4.38 2.54 -14.05
C THR A 156 3.86 1.71 -12.88
N VAL A 157 4.26 0.44 -12.82
CA VAL A 157 3.81 -0.51 -11.79
C VAL A 157 4.19 -0.02 -10.39
N VAL A 158 5.43 0.46 -10.23
CA VAL A 158 5.93 1.02 -8.97
C VAL A 158 5.16 2.27 -8.58
N THR A 159 4.87 3.19 -9.51
CA THR A 159 4.12 4.42 -9.19
C THR A 159 2.70 4.14 -8.75
N GLU A 160 1.99 3.22 -9.40
CA GLU A 160 0.65 2.82 -8.99
C GLU A 160 0.67 2.15 -7.62
N LYS A 161 1.64 1.25 -7.40
CA LYS A 161 1.80 0.58 -6.10
C LYS A 161 2.14 1.58 -5.00
N ALA A 162 3.01 2.55 -5.28
CA ALA A 162 3.36 3.61 -4.35
C ALA A 162 2.15 4.45 -3.97
N HIS A 163 1.29 4.80 -4.94
CA HIS A 163 0.05 5.52 -4.68
C HIS A 163 -0.92 4.72 -3.79
N ASP A 164 -1.09 3.42 -4.08
CA ASP A 164 -1.95 2.55 -3.28
C ASP A 164 -1.42 2.43 -1.83
N VAL A 165 -0.10 2.26 -1.65
CA VAL A 165 0.54 2.19 -0.32
C VAL A 165 0.47 3.53 0.43
N ASP A 166 0.71 4.66 -0.24
CA ASP A 166 0.62 5.99 0.37
C ASP A 166 -0.81 6.30 0.84
N THR A 167 -1.80 6.00 0.00
CA THR A 167 -3.21 6.18 0.35
C THR A 167 -3.62 5.27 1.51
N ALA A 168 -3.18 4.01 1.50
CA ALA A 168 -3.41 3.09 2.62
C ALA A 168 -2.77 3.60 3.92
N THR A 169 -1.54 4.13 3.84
CA THR A 169 -0.82 4.68 5.00
C THR A 169 -1.55 5.89 5.59
N LYS A 170 -2.01 6.82 4.73
CA LYS A 170 -2.81 7.98 5.17
C LYS A 170 -4.12 7.56 5.83
N GLY A 171 -4.84 6.61 5.23
CA GLY A 171 -6.09 6.07 5.80
C GLY A 171 -5.87 5.41 7.16
N PHE A 172 -4.79 4.65 7.29
CA PHE A 172 -4.40 4.03 8.56
C PHE A 172 -4.07 5.07 9.64
N VAL A 173 -3.28 6.09 9.32
CA VAL A 173 -2.93 7.17 10.26
C VAL A 173 -4.18 7.92 10.73
N ILE A 174 -5.10 8.25 9.83
CA ILE A 174 -6.37 8.90 10.18
C ILE A 174 -7.20 8.00 11.10
N ALA A 175 -7.29 6.69 10.80
CA ALA A 175 -8.01 5.74 11.64
C ALA A 175 -7.43 5.67 13.06
N VAL A 176 -6.10 5.66 13.20
CA VAL A 176 -5.42 5.69 14.50
C VAL A 176 -5.75 6.97 15.26
N PHE A 177 -5.68 8.14 14.61
CA PHE A 177 -6.04 9.41 15.26
C PHE A 177 -7.49 9.43 15.74
N LEU A 178 -8.44 8.96 14.91
CA LEU A 178 -9.85 8.90 15.28
C LEU A 178 -10.12 7.95 16.45
N LEU A 179 -9.35 6.88 16.61
CA LEU A 179 -9.49 5.96 17.74
C LEU A 179 -8.86 6.51 19.04
N VAL A 180 -7.75 7.23 18.94
CA VAL A 180 -7.04 7.76 20.12
C VAL A 180 -7.76 8.99 20.70
N LEU A 181 -8.38 9.83 19.87
CA LEU A 181 -9.04 11.07 20.29
C LEU A 181 -10.13 10.89 21.37
N PRO A 182 -11.12 9.97 21.23
CA PRO A 182 -12.12 9.73 22.27
C PRO A 182 -11.51 9.12 23.54
N LEU A 183 -10.41 8.36 23.41
CA LEU A 183 -9.72 7.73 24.53
C LEU A 183 -8.98 8.77 25.38
N LEU A 184 -8.32 9.73 24.73
CA LEU A 184 -7.75 10.91 25.40
C LEU A 184 -8.86 11.76 26.03
N GLY A 185 -9.97 11.98 25.32
CA GLY A 185 -11.13 12.71 25.85
C GLY A 185 -11.68 12.07 27.13
N ALA A 186 -11.82 10.74 27.16
CA ALA A 186 -12.24 10.01 28.34
C ALA A 186 -11.23 10.07 29.50
N LEU A 187 -9.93 10.17 29.21
CA LEU A 187 -8.89 10.33 30.23
C LEU A 187 -8.90 11.73 30.86
N PHE A 188 -9.11 12.77 30.06
CA PHE A 188 -9.10 14.17 30.53
C PHE A 188 -10.44 14.67 31.07
N TYR A 189 -11.55 14.03 30.70
CA TYR A 189 -12.87 14.21 31.32
C TYR A 189 -13.25 12.95 32.11
N PRO A 190 -12.61 12.71 33.27
CA PRO A 190 -13.10 11.69 34.18
C PRO A 190 -14.55 12.04 34.55
N LYS A 191 -15.42 11.06 34.39
CA LYS A 191 -16.85 11.20 34.65
C LYS A 191 -17.04 11.29 36.18
N ASP A 192 -17.07 12.50 36.73
CA ASP A 192 -17.27 12.78 38.17
C ASP A 192 -18.65 12.34 38.71
N ASP A 193 -19.51 11.76 37.86
CA ASP A 193 -20.90 11.43 38.21
C ASP A 193 -21.09 10.08 38.93
N ALA A 194 -20.03 9.31 39.18
CA ALA A 194 -20.16 8.00 39.84
C ALA A 194 -20.42 8.07 41.37
N ILE A 195 -20.33 9.26 42.00
CA ILE A 195 -20.46 9.39 43.47
C ILE A 195 -21.88 9.78 43.91
N LYS A 196 -22.79 10.25 43.03
CA LYS A 196 -24.07 10.82 43.50
C LYS A 196 -25.30 9.91 43.46
N THR A 197 -25.24 8.71 42.88
CA THR A 197 -26.45 7.88 42.66
C THR A 197 -26.60 6.70 43.64
N GLN A 198 -25.67 6.50 44.57
CA GLN A 198 -25.79 5.43 45.57
C GLN A 198 -26.45 5.88 46.89
N ASP A 199 -26.48 7.18 47.19
CA ASP A 199 -27.07 7.69 48.44
C ASP A 199 -28.60 7.87 48.41
N SER A 200 -29.22 7.94 47.22
CA SER A 200 -30.67 8.15 47.13
C SER A 200 -31.51 6.87 47.28
N ASN A 201 -30.90 5.67 47.24
CA ASN A 201 -31.62 4.40 47.34
C ASN A 201 -31.64 3.78 48.75
N ILE A 202 -31.05 4.47 49.75
CA ILE A 202 -31.01 3.98 51.14
C ILE A 202 -32.22 4.51 51.96
N TYR A 203 -32.98 5.50 51.47
CA TYR A 203 -34.05 6.13 52.26
C TYR A 203 -35.49 5.59 52.05
N ILE A 204 -35.71 4.50 51.28
CA ILE A 204 -37.07 3.92 51.09
C ILE A 204 -37.20 2.51 51.69
N LYS A 205 -36.45 2.21 52.75
CA LYS A 205 -36.64 0.99 53.51
C LYS A 205 -36.70 1.34 55.00
N GLU A 206 -37.89 1.72 55.45
CA GLU A 206 -38.45 1.47 56.80
C GLU A 206 -39.57 2.48 57.13
N MET A 207 -40.81 2.12 56.80
CA MET A 207 -41.94 2.50 57.64
C MET A 207 -42.68 1.21 58.02
N PRO A 208 -42.60 0.76 59.29
CA PRO A 208 -43.40 -0.35 59.75
C PRO A 208 -44.87 0.10 59.80
N ALA A 209 -45.73 -0.60 59.06
CA ALA A 209 -47.17 -0.44 59.14
C ALA A 209 -47.64 -0.75 60.57
N SER A 210 -47.93 0.32 61.31
CA SER A 210 -48.55 0.32 62.63
C SER A 210 -49.89 -0.41 62.56
N LYS A 211 -49.96 -1.57 63.23
CA LYS A 211 -51.22 -2.22 63.57
C LYS A 211 -51.94 -1.40 64.63
N ALA A 212 -53.23 -1.13 64.41
CA ALA A 212 -54.20 -0.84 65.47
C ALA A 212 -55.63 -0.97 64.89
N PRO A 213 -56.65 -1.11 65.74
CA PRO A 213 -57.03 -2.32 66.47
C PRO A 213 -58.28 -3.02 65.90
#